data_AF-A0AAP4BYT6-F1
#
_entry.id   AF-A0AAP4BYT6-F1
#
_cell.length_a   1.000
_cell.length_b   1.000
_cell.length_c   1.000
_cell.angle_alpha   90.00
_cell.angle_beta   90.00
_cell.angle_gamma   90.00
#
_symmetry.space_group_name_H-M   'P 1'
#
loop_
_entity.id
_entity.type
_entity.pdbx_description
1 polymer ?
#
loop_
_entity_poly.entity_id
_entity_poly.type
_entity_poly.pdbx_seq_one_letter_code
_entity_poly.pdbx_strand_id
1 'polypeptide(L)'
;MTLTLDAPRPTTTNLLPALFARSWIKHQRLSDDGFCDSPATIQLSPNLSMALVFPGQRTFRRLSHRGLADLDVSTRQAWNCASLNLQRAALDSQGLRFWTRPARCALPAAAPYGGLQVRSHGAPISSWLAHPETFTVLDKHMRRLMRSHSLTYLVPDSATVFVFAHLPDEYARDLARAAAEQLPSHRTVLHSRPLVWSNGFPREL
;
A
#
# COMPACT_ATOMS: atom_id res chain seq x y z
N MET A 1 -23.84 -15.65 26.81
CA MET A 1 -22.92 -14.53 27.08
C MET A 1 -22.05 -14.32 25.86
N THR A 2 -22.33 -13.29 25.07
CA THR A 2 -21.55 -12.95 23.88
C THR A 2 -20.37 -12.10 24.35
N LEU A 3 -19.16 -12.67 24.34
CA LEU A 3 -17.94 -11.89 24.57
C LEU A 3 -17.80 -10.89 23.42
N THR A 4 -18.20 -9.65 23.64
CA THR A 4 -17.82 -8.53 22.78
C THR A 4 -16.32 -8.33 22.96
N LEU A 5 -15.51 -8.98 22.13
CA LEU A 5 -14.10 -8.65 21.99
C LEU A 5 -14.02 -7.18 21.59
N ASP A 6 -13.48 -6.34 22.47
CA ASP A 6 -13.27 -4.93 22.19
C ASP A 6 -12.41 -4.80 20.92
N ALA A 7 -12.74 -3.82 20.07
CA ALA A 7 -11.91 -3.54 18.90
C ALA A 7 -10.48 -3.19 19.34
N PRO A 8 -9.44 -3.73 18.66
CA PRO A 8 -8.06 -3.42 19.02
C PRO A 8 -7.85 -1.90 19.02
N ARG A 9 -7.30 -1.37 20.11
CA ARG A 9 -6.89 0.04 20.19
C ARG A 9 -5.58 0.23 19.42
N PRO A 10 -5.35 1.41 18.82
CA PRO A 10 -4.07 1.69 18.19
C PRO A 10 -2.94 1.66 19.22
N THR A 11 -1.81 1.07 18.85
CA THR A 11 -0.54 1.10 19.59
C THR A 11 0.59 1.24 18.59
N THR A 12 1.74 1.78 19.00
CA THR A 12 2.92 1.93 18.12
C THR A 12 3.40 0.61 17.49
N THR A 13 3.09 -0.53 18.11
CA THR A 13 3.47 -1.87 17.64
C THR A 13 2.45 -2.52 16.69
N ASN A 14 1.25 -1.96 16.55
CA ASN A 14 0.21 -2.49 15.66
C ASN A 14 -0.14 -1.55 14.49
N LEU A 15 0.53 -0.40 14.40
CA LEU A 15 0.41 0.48 13.23
C LEU A 15 1.04 -0.16 11.99
N LEU A 16 0.41 0.05 10.84
CA LEU A 16 0.90 -0.29 9.52
C LEU A 16 0.78 0.93 8.59
N PRO A 17 1.70 1.10 7.62
CA PRO A 17 1.58 2.15 6.63
C PRO A 17 0.63 1.67 5.53
N ALA A 18 -0.37 2.46 5.17
CA ALA A 18 -1.26 2.15 4.06
C ALA A 18 -1.06 3.15 2.93
N LEU A 19 -0.90 2.65 1.70
CA LEU A 19 -0.92 3.50 0.52
C LEU A 19 -2.32 4.06 0.33
N PHE A 20 -2.41 5.35 0.02
CA PHE A 20 -3.65 6.10 0.04
C PHE A 20 -3.72 7.03 -1.17
N ALA A 21 -4.86 7.03 -1.87
CA ALA A 21 -5.09 8.00 -2.94
C ALA A 21 -5.37 9.37 -2.32
N ARG A 22 -4.69 10.41 -2.80
CA ARG A 22 -4.89 11.77 -2.29
C ARG A 22 -6.32 12.28 -2.51
N SER A 23 -6.97 11.83 -3.59
CA SER A 23 -8.38 12.14 -3.89
C SER A 23 -9.37 11.65 -2.82
N TRP A 24 -8.97 10.68 -1.99
CA TRP A 24 -9.80 10.19 -0.89
C TRP A 24 -9.74 11.10 0.35
N ILE A 25 -8.74 11.99 0.43
CA ILE A 25 -8.67 13.02 1.45
C ILE A 25 -9.68 14.09 1.05
N LYS A 26 -10.94 13.94 1.50
CA LYS A 26 -11.98 14.97 1.34
C LYS A 26 -11.47 16.29 1.95
N HIS A 27 -11.91 17.41 1.36
CA HIS A 27 -11.68 18.75 1.93
C HIS A 27 -11.97 18.73 3.43
N GLN A 28 -10.91 18.82 4.24
CA GLN A 28 -11.02 18.87 5.68
C GLN A 28 -11.80 20.14 6.03
N ARG A 29 -12.75 20.02 6.96
CA ARG A 29 -13.30 21.20 7.61
C ARG A 29 -12.15 21.88 8.34
N LEU A 30 -11.90 23.15 8.05
CA LEU A 30 -10.85 23.98 8.67
C LEU A 30 -11.24 24.38 10.11
N SER A 31 -11.71 23.42 10.89
CA SER A 31 -11.91 23.57 12.34
C SER A 31 -10.90 22.68 13.05
N ASP A 32 -10.52 23.05 14.26
CA ASP A 32 -9.54 22.27 15.05
C ASP A 32 -10.00 20.82 15.25
N ASP A 33 -11.28 20.61 15.55
CA ASP A 33 -11.86 19.26 15.63
C ASP A 33 -11.83 18.53 14.28
N GLY A 34 -12.14 19.24 13.19
CA GLY A 34 -12.12 18.69 11.84
C GLY A 34 -10.72 18.25 11.39
N PHE A 35 -9.68 18.98 11.83
CA PHE A 35 -8.29 18.63 11.60
C PHE A 35 -7.84 17.48 12.50
N CYS A 36 -8.14 17.54 13.81
CA CYS A 36 -7.76 16.51 14.78
C CYS A 36 -8.33 15.13 14.43
N ASP A 37 -9.56 15.08 13.92
CA ASP A 37 -10.21 13.83 13.52
C ASP A 37 -9.82 13.38 12.09
N SER A 38 -9.05 14.19 11.38
CA SER A 38 -8.57 13.85 10.05
C SER A 38 -7.45 12.79 10.10
N PRO A 39 -7.32 11.93 9.08
CA PRO A 39 -6.28 10.90 9.06
C PRO A 39 -4.88 11.49 9.10
N ALA A 40 -4.01 10.92 9.93
CA ALA A 40 -2.59 11.24 9.95
C ALA A 40 -1.93 10.73 8.66
N THR A 41 -1.47 11.66 7.81
CA THR A 41 -0.94 11.34 6.48
C THR A 41 0.44 11.94 6.21
N ILE A 42 1.20 11.30 5.32
CA ILE A 42 2.46 11.82 4.76
C ILE A 42 2.37 11.73 3.25
N GLN A 43 2.68 12.82 2.54
CA GLN A 43 2.66 12.83 1.08
C GLN A 43 3.84 12.02 0.52
N LEU A 44 3.56 11.14 -0.44
CA LEU A 44 4.57 10.29 -1.10
C LEU A 44 4.85 10.74 -2.54
N SER A 45 3.80 11.16 -3.24
CA SER A 45 3.84 11.68 -4.61
C SER A 45 2.74 12.75 -4.79
N PRO A 46 2.58 13.37 -5.98
CA PRO A 46 1.48 14.29 -6.23
C PRO A 46 0.09 13.70 -5.93
N ASN A 47 -0.14 12.42 -6.25
CA ASN A 47 -1.46 11.77 -6.10
C ASN A 47 -1.51 10.68 -5.03
N LEU A 48 -0.38 10.32 -4.43
CA LEU A 48 -0.29 9.29 -3.40
C LEU A 48 0.17 9.86 -2.06
N SER A 49 -0.41 9.32 -1.00
CA SER A 49 -0.03 9.58 0.37
C SER A 49 0.03 8.26 1.14
N MET A 50 0.76 8.26 2.24
CA MET A 50 0.68 7.24 3.26
C MET A 50 -0.32 7.68 4.33
N ALA A 51 -1.17 6.77 4.78
CA ALA A 51 -1.96 6.93 5.99
C ALA A 51 -1.58 5.85 7.02
N LEU A 52 -1.57 6.20 8.29
CA LEU A 52 -1.39 5.23 9.37
C LEU A 52 -2.69 4.46 9.58
N VAL A 53 -2.60 3.12 9.61
CA VAL A 53 -3.73 2.24 9.90
C VAL A 53 -3.40 1.24 10.98
N PHE A 54 -4.42 0.71 11.64
CA PHE A 54 -4.27 -0.35 12.64
C PHE A 54 -5.38 -1.40 12.48
N PRO A 55 -5.17 -2.64 12.95
CA PRO A 55 -6.18 -3.69 12.87
C PRO A 55 -7.48 -3.28 13.57
N GLY A 56 -8.61 -3.42 12.87
CA GLY A 56 -9.94 -3.41 13.47
C GLY A 56 -10.54 -4.82 13.45
N GLN A 57 -11.80 -4.94 13.87
CA GLN A 57 -12.52 -6.22 13.96
C GLN A 57 -12.65 -6.97 12.63
N ARG A 58 -12.84 -6.24 11.52
CA ARG A 58 -13.02 -6.82 10.17
C ARG A 58 -12.13 -6.19 9.10
N THR A 59 -11.70 -4.96 9.33
CA THR A 59 -10.92 -4.16 8.39
C THR A 59 -9.93 -3.29 9.16
N PHE A 60 -8.91 -2.78 8.46
CA PHE A 60 -8.02 -1.78 9.02
C PHE A 60 -8.76 -0.46 9.23
N ARG A 61 -8.47 0.20 10.37
CA ARG A 61 -8.98 1.54 10.71
C ARG A 61 -7.88 2.56 10.54
N ARG A 62 -8.23 3.77 10.13
CA ARG A 62 -7.29 4.88 9.95
C ARG A 62 -7.04 5.54 11.30
N LEU A 63 -5.79 5.88 11.57
CA LEU A 63 -5.40 6.66 12.73
C LEU A 63 -5.58 8.15 12.41
N SER A 64 -6.31 8.88 13.25
CA SER A 64 -6.45 10.32 13.15
C SER A 64 -5.26 11.05 13.80
N HIS A 65 -5.13 12.36 13.56
CA HIS A 65 -4.14 13.19 14.26
C HIS A 65 -4.34 13.18 15.78
N ARG A 66 -5.58 13.17 16.27
CA ARG A 66 -5.91 13.01 17.69
C ARG A 66 -5.43 11.66 18.22
N GLY A 67 -5.78 10.58 17.53
CA GLY A 67 -5.35 9.24 17.95
C GLY A 67 -3.83 9.04 17.90
N LEU A 68 -3.13 9.77 17.02
CA LEU A 68 -1.67 9.80 17.00
C LEU A 68 -1.10 10.58 18.19
N ALA A 69 -1.70 11.72 18.56
CA ALA A 69 -1.30 12.50 19.73
C ALA A 69 -1.48 11.69 21.03
N ASP A 70 -2.54 10.89 21.13
CA ASP A 70 -2.79 9.99 22.27
C ASP A 70 -1.69 8.91 22.42
N LEU A 71 -0.94 8.60 21.35
CA LEU A 71 0.21 7.68 21.38
C LEU A 71 1.52 8.35 21.75
N ASP A 72 1.52 9.67 21.95
CA ASP A 72 2.70 10.50 22.27
C ASP A 72 3.89 10.29 21.30
N VAL A 73 3.59 10.18 20.01
CA VAL A 73 4.59 10.04 18.94
C VAL A 73 4.29 10.95 17.77
N SER A 74 5.34 11.46 17.12
CA SER A 74 5.20 12.21 15.88
C SER A 74 4.77 11.31 14.70
N THR A 75 4.17 11.90 13.66
CA THR A 75 3.76 11.17 12.45
C THR A 75 4.93 10.43 11.81
N ARG A 76 6.13 11.05 11.81
CA ARG A 76 7.33 10.44 11.24
C ARG A 76 7.82 9.24 12.06
N GLN A 77 7.84 9.35 13.39
CA GLN A 77 8.18 8.21 14.26
C GLN A 77 7.19 7.07 14.08
N ALA A 78 5.88 7.37 14.06
CA ALA A 78 4.85 6.37 13.81
C ALA A 78 4.98 5.71 12.43
N TRP A 79 5.32 6.47 11.39
CA TRP A 79 5.56 5.95 10.03
C TRP A 79 6.74 4.98 9.99
N ASN A 80 7.85 5.33 10.65
CA ASN A 80 9.02 4.46 10.77
C ASN A 80 8.67 3.18 11.55
N CYS A 81 7.99 3.29 12.70
CA CYS A 81 7.53 2.14 13.49
C CYS A 81 6.61 1.23 12.66
N ALA A 82 5.67 1.83 11.92
CA ALA A 82 4.75 1.10 11.08
C ALA A 82 5.47 0.30 9.98
N SER A 83 6.57 0.83 9.42
CA SER A 83 7.39 0.10 8.45
C SER A 83 8.06 -1.14 9.06
N LEU A 84 8.52 -1.07 10.31
CA LEU A 84 9.10 -2.20 11.04
C LEU A 84 8.02 -3.24 11.37
N ASN A 85 6.83 -2.79 11.78
CA ASN A 85 5.69 -3.67 12.04
C ASN A 85 5.25 -4.39 10.76
N LEU A 86 5.23 -3.70 9.61
CA LEU A 86 4.92 -4.29 8.31
C LEU A 86 5.90 -5.41 7.96
N GLN A 87 7.21 -5.19 8.15
CA GLN A 87 8.22 -6.21 7.91
C GLN A 87 8.02 -7.40 8.84
N ARG A 88 7.83 -7.16 10.15
CA ARG A 88 7.55 -8.22 11.15
C ARG A 88 6.31 -9.03 10.79
N ALA A 89 5.23 -8.39 10.34
CA ALA A 89 3.98 -9.04 9.97
C ALA A 89 4.13 -9.96 8.75
N ALA A 90 5.14 -9.73 7.91
CA ALA A 90 5.41 -10.53 6.72
C ALA A 90 6.52 -11.59 6.93
N LEU A 91 7.09 -11.68 8.13
CA LEU A 91 8.09 -12.71 8.45
C LEU A 91 7.46 -14.09 8.55
N ASP A 92 8.20 -15.08 8.07
CA ASP A 92 8.03 -16.50 8.35
C ASP A 92 9.31 -17.08 8.97
N SER A 93 9.40 -18.40 9.11
CA SER A 93 10.60 -19.09 9.62
C SER A 93 11.84 -18.98 8.72
N GLN A 94 11.73 -18.42 7.51
CA GLN A 94 12.78 -18.28 6.50
C GLN A 94 13.05 -16.81 6.13
N GLY A 95 12.32 -15.85 6.70
CA GLY A 95 12.47 -14.42 6.45
C GLY A 95 11.21 -13.78 5.87
N LEU A 96 11.37 -12.79 4.98
CA LEU A 96 10.22 -12.09 4.39
C LEU A 96 9.56 -12.93 3.30
N ARG A 97 8.25 -13.17 3.43
CA ARG A 97 7.46 -13.95 2.48
C ARG A 97 6.61 -13.08 1.56
N PHE A 98 6.84 -13.24 0.25
CA PHE A 98 5.97 -12.71 -0.81
C PHE A 98 5.43 -13.85 -1.65
N TRP A 99 4.12 -13.85 -1.89
CA TRP A 99 3.50 -14.79 -2.83
C TRP A 99 3.41 -14.14 -4.20
N THR A 100 3.85 -14.88 -5.20
CA THR A 100 3.79 -14.44 -6.59
C THR A 100 3.05 -15.44 -7.44
N ARG A 101 2.29 -14.95 -8.41
CA ARG A 101 1.72 -15.77 -9.49
C ARG A 101 1.77 -14.98 -10.81
N PRO A 102 1.67 -15.62 -11.98
CA PRO A 102 1.62 -14.90 -13.26
C PRO A 102 0.49 -13.85 -13.27
N ALA A 103 0.77 -12.64 -13.76
CA ALA A 103 -0.21 -11.55 -13.80
C ALA A 103 -1.44 -11.92 -14.64
N ARG A 104 -1.25 -12.66 -15.74
CA ARG A 104 -2.33 -13.14 -16.62
C ARG A 104 -3.45 -13.92 -15.91
N CYS A 105 -3.16 -14.51 -14.75
CA CYS A 105 -4.16 -15.24 -13.97
C CYS A 105 -5.23 -14.32 -13.33
N ALA A 106 -4.95 -13.02 -13.20
CA ALA A 106 -5.87 -12.04 -12.65
C ALA A 106 -6.13 -10.85 -13.60
N LEU A 107 -5.22 -10.60 -14.54
CA LEU A 107 -5.33 -9.58 -15.56
C LEU A 107 -5.05 -10.21 -16.92
N PRO A 108 -6.04 -10.79 -17.61
CA PRO A 108 -5.81 -11.51 -18.87
C PRO A 108 -5.10 -10.67 -19.95
N ALA A 109 -5.36 -9.36 -19.99
CA ALA A 109 -4.70 -8.41 -20.88
C ALA A 109 -3.16 -8.36 -20.70
N ALA A 110 -2.65 -8.82 -19.55
CA ALA A 110 -1.22 -8.92 -19.28
C ALA A 110 -0.51 -10.09 -19.98
N ALA A 111 -1.25 -11.01 -20.63
CA ALA A 111 -0.68 -12.22 -21.22
C ALA A 111 0.51 -11.99 -22.17
N PRO A 112 0.50 -10.97 -23.08
CA PRO A 112 1.62 -10.71 -23.98
C PRO A 112 2.87 -10.17 -23.27
N TYR A 113 2.69 -9.51 -22.12
CA TYR A 113 3.75 -8.79 -21.41
C TYR A 113 4.33 -9.60 -20.23
N GLY A 114 3.68 -10.70 -19.88
CA GLY A 114 4.04 -11.50 -18.71
C GLY A 114 3.74 -10.79 -17.40
N GLY A 115 4.74 -10.65 -16.54
CA GLY A 115 4.60 -10.02 -15.23
C GLY A 115 4.04 -10.91 -14.13
N LEU A 116 4.07 -10.39 -12.91
CA LEU A 116 3.69 -11.08 -11.69
C LEU A 116 2.64 -10.29 -10.93
N GLN A 117 1.63 -10.98 -10.40
CA GLN A 117 0.85 -10.48 -9.29
C GLN A 117 1.55 -10.83 -7.99
N VAL A 118 1.69 -9.86 -7.09
CA VAL A 118 2.37 -10.01 -5.81
C VAL A 118 1.38 -9.83 -4.67
N ARG A 119 1.53 -10.62 -3.61
CA ARG A 119 0.83 -10.49 -2.34
C ARG A 119 1.82 -10.63 -1.18
N SER A 120 1.54 -9.94 -0.09
CA SER A 120 2.27 -10.08 1.18
C SER A 120 1.45 -10.83 2.21
N HIS A 121 2.16 -11.49 3.14
CA HIS A 121 1.57 -12.00 4.36
C HIS A 121 1.35 -10.86 5.38
N GLY A 122 0.36 -11.01 6.26
CA GLY A 122 0.11 -10.11 7.40
C GLY A 122 -0.48 -8.72 7.08
N ALA A 123 -0.30 -8.20 5.86
CA ALA A 123 -0.79 -6.88 5.47
C ALA A 123 -1.12 -6.80 3.96
N PRO A 124 -1.91 -5.80 3.52
CA PRO A 124 -2.12 -5.52 2.10
C PRO A 124 -0.80 -5.18 1.40
N ILE A 125 -0.59 -5.68 0.18
CA ILE A 125 0.68 -5.52 -0.54
C ILE A 125 0.99 -4.06 -0.90
N SER A 126 -0.03 -3.20 -1.09
CA SER A 126 0.21 -1.78 -1.36
C SER A 126 0.89 -1.06 -0.19
N SER A 127 0.77 -1.58 1.04
CA SER A 127 1.45 -1.07 2.24
C SER A 127 2.96 -1.01 2.07
N TRP A 128 3.53 -1.95 1.29
CA TRP A 128 4.97 -1.99 1.02
C TRP A 128 5.44 -0.78 0.21
N LEU A 129 4.58 -0.17 -0.59
CA LEU A 129 4.88 1.02 -1.39
C LEU A 129 4.73 2.32 -0.59
N ALA A 130 4.21 2.24 0.64
CA ALA A 130 3.88 3.41 1.45
C ALA A 130 5.02 3.89 2.36
N HIS A 131 6.20 3.26 2.31
CA HIS A 131 7.39 3.68 3.04
C HIS A 131 8.68 3.40 2.22
N PRO A 132 9.68 4.30 2.23
CA PRO A 132 10.90 4.16 1.42
C PRO A 132 11.66 2.84 1.60
N GLU A 133 11.84 2.43 2.86
CA GLU A 133 12.57 1.21 3.17
C GLU A 133 11.82 -0.04 2.71
N THR A 134 10.52 -0.13 2.97
CA THR A 134 9.73 -1.31 2.58
C THR A 134 9.59 -1.39 1.07
N PHE A 135 9.44 -0.25 0.39
CA PHE A 135 9.33 -0.26 -1.06
C PHE A 135 10.66 -0.68 -1.69
N THR A 136 11.79 -0.22 -1.12
CA THR A 136 13.12 -0.65 -1.53
C THR A 136 13.34 -2.15 -1.32
N VAL A 137 12.86 -2.73 -0.22
CA VAL A 137 12.92 -4.18 0.03
C VAL A 137 12.13 -4.95 -1.03
N LEU A 138 10.88 -4.54 -1.29
CA LEU A 138 10.03 -5.15 -2.30
C LEU A 138 10.65 -5.03 -3.71
N ASP A 139 11.10 -3.84 -4.09
CA ASP A 139 11.69 -3.56 -5.40
C ASP A 139 12.97 -4.37 -5.62
N LYS A 140 13.90 -4.40 -4.67
CA LYS A 140 15.08 -5.27 -4.74
C LYS A 140 14.73 -6.75 -4.85
N HIS A 141 13.68 -7.22 -4.18
CA HIS A 141 13.22 -8.60 -4.29
C HIS A 141 12.66 -8.89 -5.69
N MET A 142 11.80 -8.02 -6.21
CA MET A 142 11.21 -8.17 -7.55
C MET A 142 12.25 -8.06 -8.67
N ARG A 143 13.23 -7.17 -8.56
CA ARG A 143 14.32 -7.05 -9.54
C ARG A 143 15.12 -8.34 -9.67
N ARG A 144 15.40 -8.99 -8.54
CA ARG A 144 16.07 -10.30 -8.50
C ARG A 144 15.19 -11.40 -9.10
N LEU A 145 13.90 -11.42 -8.75
CA LEU A 145 12.97 -12.44 -9.22
C LEU A 145 12.71 -12.35 -10.74
N MET A 146 12.52 -11.13 -11.25
CA MET A 146 12.22 -10.85 -12.65
C MET A 146 13.47 -10.64 -13.51
N ARG A 147 14.67 -10.64 -12.89
CA ARG A 147 15.96 -10.39 -13.53
C ARG A 147 15.98 -9.11 -14.38
N SER A 148 15.40 -8.03 -13.85
CA SER A 148 15.29 -6.74 -14.53
C SER A 148 15.56 -5.59 -13.59
N HIS A 149 16.18 -4.53 -14.12
CA HIS A 149 16.40 -3.25 -13.42
C HIS A 149 15.31 -2.21 -13.71
N SER A 150 14.36 -2.51 -14.59
CA SER A 150 13.28 -1.58 -14.94
C SER A 150 11.96 -2.25 -14.64
N LEU A 151 11.38 -1.87 -13.50
CA LEU A 151 10.11 -2.42 -13.02
C LEU A 151 9.01 -1.37 -13.03
N THR A 152 7.84 -1.79 -13.48
CA THR A 152 6.62 -1.01 -13.47
C THR A 152 5.58 -1.70 -12.59
N TYR A 153 4.99 -0.94 -11.67
CA TYR A 153 4.03 -1.40 -10.68
C TYR A 153 2.63 -0.89 -11.02
N LEU A 154 1.65 -1.78 -11.08
CA LEU A 154 0.23 -1.42 -11.19
C LEU A 154 -0.44 -1.70 -9.86
N VAL A 155 -1.15 -0.71 -9.31
CA VAL A 155 -1.74 -0.79 -7.96
C VAL A 155 -3.24 -0.44 -8.01
N PRO A 156 -4.06 -1.31 -8.62
CA PRO A 156 -5.48 -1.02 -8.79
C PRO A 156 -6.20 -0.89 -7.44
N ASP A 157 -5.86 -1.71 -6.44
CA ASP A 157 -6.41 -1.65 -5.08
C ASP A 157 -5.31 -1.92 -4.02
N SER A 158 -5.69 -1.90 -2.73
CA SER A 158 -4.72 -2.12 -1.65
C SER A 158 -4.16 -3.55 -1.54
N ALA A 159 -4.92 -4.53 -2.01
CA ALA A 159 -4.61 -5.96 -1.88
C ALA A 159 -3.93 -6.54 -3.13
N THR A 160 -3.84 -5.76 -4.21
CA THR A 160 -3.42 -6.21 -5.53
C THR A 160 -2.34 -5.29 -6.07
N VAL A 161 -1.15 -5.85 -6.27
CA VAL A 161 -0.05 -5.20 -6.99
C VAL A 161 0.41 -6.12 -8.10
N PHE A 162 0.51 -5.58 -9.31
CA PHE A 162 1.16 -6.23 -10.43
C PHE A 162 2.52 -5.59 -10.69
N VAL A 163 3.49 -6.42 -11.10
CA VAL A 163 4.85 -5.99 -11.40
C VAL A 163 5.24 -6.51 -12.78
N PHE A 164 5.74 -5.62 -13.62
CA PHE A 164 6.17 -5.90 -14.99
C PHE A 164 7.62 -5.47 -15.18
N ALA A 165 8.38 -6.25 -15.95
CA ALA A 165 9.73 -5.90 -16.36
C ALA A 165 9.69 -5.28 -17.75
N HIS A 166 10.41 -4.17 -17.96
CA HIS A 166 10.57 -3.52 -19.27
C HIS A 166 9.26 -3.23 -20.02
N LEU A 167 8.22 -2.83 -19.29
CA LEU A 167 6.92 -2.52 -19.89
C LEU A 167 6.94 -1.07 -20.44
N PRO A 168 6.71 -0.86 -21.75
CA PRO A 168 6.59 0.49 -22.31
C PRO A 168 5.45 1.29 -21.67
N ASP A 169 5.64 2.60 -21.52
CA ASP A 169 4.73 3.48 -20.78
C ASP A 169 3.29 3.47 -21.29
N GLU A 170 3.10 3.41 -22.62
CA GLU A 170 1.77 3.33 -23.23
C GLU A 170 1.02 2.07 -22.78
N TYR A 171 1.65 0.91 -22.91
CA TYR A 171 1.07 -0.36 -22.46
C TYR A 171 0.91 -0.43 -20.94
N ALA A 172 1.81 0.20 -20.18
CA ALA A 172 1.68 0.30 -18.74
C ALA A 172 0.42 1.07 -18.32
N ARG A 173 0.12 2.18 -19.01
CA ARG A 173 -1.10 2.96 -18.78
C ARG A 173 -2.35 2.18 -19.16
N ASP A 174 -2.33 1.46 -20.29
CA ASP A 174 -3.46 0.63 -20.72
C ASP A 174 -3.75 -0.51 -19.75
N LEU A 175 -2.71 -1.24 -19.31
CA LEU A 175 -2.87 -2.29 -18.32
C LEU A 175 -3.33 -1.74 -16.96
N ALA A 176 -2.85 -0.56 -16.55
CA ALA A 176 -3.28 0.06 -15.30
C ALA A 176 -4.79 0.38 -15.32
N ARG A 177 -5.27 0.93 -16.44
CA ARG A 177 -6.68 1.20 -16.68
C ARG A 177 -7.49 -0.10 -16.68
N ALA A 178 -7.08 -1.11 -17.46
CA ALA A 178 -7.76 -2.39 -17.51
C ALA A 178 -7.83 -3.07 -16.13
N ALA A 179 -6.75 -2.99 -15.33
CA ALA A 179 -6.72 -3.52 -13.98
C ALA A 179 -7.69 -2.80 -13.03
N ALA A 180 -7.84 -1.48 -13.18
CA ALA A 180 -8.80 -0.70 -12.40
C ALA A 180 -10.26 -0.99 -12.79
N GLU A 181 -10.54 -1.17 -14.09
CA GLU A 181 -11.88 -1.49 -14.62
C GLU A 181 -12.35 -2.89 -14.24
N GLN A 182 -11.44 -3.85 -14.09
CA GLN A 182 -11.75 -5.23 -13.68
C GLN A 182 -11.98 -5.38 -12.17
N LEU A 183 -11.78 -4.32 -11.38
CA LEU A 183 -12.02 -4.41 -9.94
C LEU A 183 -13.49 -4.67 -9.64
N PRO A 184 -13.79 -5.62 -8.72
CA PRO A 184 -15.14 -5.79 -8.22
C PRO A 184 -15.67 -4.48 -7.62
N SER A 185 -16.98 -4.22 -7.77
CA SER A 185 -17.64 -3.00 -7.29
C SER A 185 -17.47 -2.70 -5.79
N HIS A 186 -17.20 -3.72 -4.97
CA HIS A 186 -16.96 -3.57 -3.53
C HIS A 186 -15.52 -3.14 -3.19
N ARG A 187 -14.60 -3.12 -4.16
CA ARG A 187 -13.21 -2.67 -3.97
C ARG A 187 -13.06 -1.24 -4.44
N THR A 188 -12.29 -0.46 -3.68
CA THR A 188 -12.01 0.93 -4.03
C THR A 188 -10.74 1.00 -4.87
N VAL A 189 -10.84 1.66 -6.04
CA VAL A 189 -9.70 1.96 -6.90
C VAL A 189 -8.72 2.86 -6.16
N LEU A 190 -7.53 2.35 -5.87
CA LEU A 190 -6.46 3.06 -5.17
C LEU A 190 -5.71 3.98 -6.13
N HIS A 191 -5.24 3.46 -7.27
CA HIS A 191 -4.55 4.27 -8.27
C HIS A 191 -4.65 3.65 -9.65
N SER A 192 -4.91 4.48 -10.66
CA SER A 192 -5.15 4.05 -12.04
C SER A 192 -3.96 4.30 -12.97
N ARG A 193 -2.86 4.88 -12.48
CA ARG A 193 -1.62 5.06 -13.25
C ARG A 193 -0.53 4.09 -12.78
N PRO A 194 0.32 3.63 -13.72
CA PRO A 194 1.50 2.85 -13.37
C PRO A 194 2.45 3.67 -12.49
N LEU A 195 3.17 2.96 -11.62
CA LEU A 195 4.14 3.51 -10.69
C LEU A 195 5.52 2.91 -10.97
N VAL A 196 6.56 3.68 -10.73
CA VAL A 196 7.95 3.20 -10.68
C VAL A 196 8.56 3.52 -9.34
N TRP A 197 9.53 2.71 -8.94
CA TRP A 197 10.36 3.03 -7.80
C TRP A 197 11.30 4.18 -8.13
N SER A 198 11.31 5.25 -7.32
CA SER A 198 12.21 6.39 -7.47
C SER A 198 12.66 6.87 -6.09
N ASN A 199 13.93 6.63 -5.75
CA ASN A 199 14.52 7.03 -4.46
C ASN A 199 13.73 6.54 -3.23
N GLY A 200 13.18 5.33 -3.30
CA GLY A 200 12.33 4.76 -2.24
C GLY A 200 10.84 5.09 -2.37
N PHE A 201 10.45 6.06 -3.19
CA PHE A 201 9.06 6.51 -3.31
C PHE A 201 8.39 6.02 -4.59
N PRO A 202 7.06 5.81 -4.57
CA PRO A 202 6.29 5.60 -5.79
C PRO A 202 6.22 6.89 -6.61
N ARG A 203 6.59 6.80 -7.89
CA ARG A 203 6.45 7.88 -8.86
C ARG A 203 5.56 7.44 -10.01
N GLU A 204 4.56 8.25 -10.35
CA GLU A 204 3.68 8.02 -11.49
C GLU A 204 4.41 8.17 -12.83
N LEU A 205 4.05 7.34 -13.83
CA LEU A 205 4.43 7.52 -15.24
C LEU A 205 3.32 8.22 -16.05
#